data_AF-A0A0A0M6Z0-F1
#
_entry.id   AF-A0A0A0M6Z0-F1
#
_cell.length_a   1.000
_cell.length_b   1.000
_cell.length_c   1.000
_cell.angle_alpha   90.00
_cell.angle_beta   90.00
_cell.angle_gamma   90.00
#
_symmetry.space_group_name_H-M   'P 1'
#
loop_
_entity.id
_entity.type
_entity.pdbx_description
1 polymer ?
#
loop_
_entity_poly.entity_id
_entity_poly.type
_entity_poly.pdbx_seq_one_letter_code
_entity_poly.pdbx_strand_id
1 'polypeptide(L)'
;MSASERIYRGQARVESIAPDDRGFRYGDGLFETMRGHRGSVPWWPAHWRRLSAGASRLQLPLPPEALVLGEIAALLDGGDGVVRLQLTRGGGGRGYAP
;
A
#
# COMPACT_ATOMS: atom_id res chain seq x y z
N MET A 1 -6.72 13.51 -16.61
CA MET A 1 -6.59 13.13 -15.20
C MET A 1 -5.43 12.16 -15.11
N SER A 2 -4.25 12.62 -14.67
CA SER A 2 -3.10 11.71 -14.52
C SER A 2 -3.42 10.76 -13.37
N ALA A 3 -3.33 9.45 -13.63
CA ALA A 3 -3.43 8.46 -12.57
C ALA A 3 -2.19 8.59 -11.69
N SER A 4 -2.36 9.16 -10.49
CA SER A 4 -1.31 9.39 -9.50
C SER A 4 -1.03 8.11 -8.70
N GLU A 5 -0.79 6.99 -9.40
CA GLU A 5 -0.41 5.74 -8.76
C GLU A 5 1.12 5.60 -8.64
N ARG A 6 1.56 5.00 -7.54
CA ARG A 6 2.95 4.59 -7.32
C ARG A 6 2.93 3.14 -6.87
N ILE A 7 3.68 2.30 -7.57
CA ILE A 7 3.74 0.86 -7.33
C ILE A 7 5.16 0.52 -6.88
N TYR A 8 5.28 -0.36 -5.88
CA TYR A 8 6.56 -0.76 -5.30
C TYR A 8 6.66 -2.28 -5.20
N ARG A 9 7.87 -2.80 -5.37
CA ARG A 9 8.27 -4.16 -4.95
C ARG A 9 9.34 -4.03 -3.89
N GLY A 10 8.98 -4.36 -2.65
CA GLY A 10 9.81 -4.00 -1.50
C GLY A 10 9.92 -2.48 -1.40
N GLN A 11 11.12 -1.94 -1.56
CA GLN A 11 11.38 -0.50 -1.54
C GLN A 11 11.65 0.10 -2.94
N ALA A 12 11.68 -0.74 -3.99
CA ALA A 12 11.95 -0.30 -5.36
C ALA A 12 10.65 0.08 -6.08
N ARG A 13 10.60 1.26 -6.68
CA ARG A 13 9.48 1.69 -7.52
C ARG A 13 9.47 0.90 -8.83
N VAL A 14 8.29 0.47 -9.26
CA VAL A 14 8.06 -0.25 -10.52
C VAL A 14 6.92 0.40 -11.30
N GLU A 15 6.85 0.12 -12.60
CA GLU A 15 5.84 0.69 -13.50
C GLU A 15 4.52 -0.11 -13.49
N SER A 16 4.57 -1.38 -13.10
CA SER A 16 3.40 -2.26 -13.13
C SER A 16 3.48 -3.37 -12.09
N ILE A 17 2.33 -3.94 -11.77
CA ILE A 17 2.21 -5.13 -10.92
C ILE A 17 2.28 -6.36 -11.83
N ALA A 18 3.03 -7.38 -11.42
CA ALA A 18 3.18 -8.60 -12.20
C ALA A 18 1.86 -9.40 -12.26
N PRO A 19 1.52 -10.06 -13.39
CA PRO A 19 0.29 -10.86 -13.51
C PRO A 19 0.22 -12.05 -12.55
N ASP A 20 1.34 -12.43 -11.95
CA ASP A 20 1.44 -13.49 -10.96
C ASP A 20 1.33 -13.01 -9.51
N ASP A 21 1.07 -11.72 -9.29
CA ASP A 21 0.80 -11.19 -7.97
C ASP A 21 -0.40 -11.89 -7.31
N ARG A 22 -0.17 -12.41 -6.11
CA ARG A 22 -1.16 -13.17 -5.34
C ARG A 22 -2.32 -12.28 -4.87
N GLY A 23 -2.14 -10.97 -4.79
CA GLY A 23 -3.22 -10.02 -4.57
C GLY A 23 -4.25 -10.05 -5.69
N PHE A 24 -3.82 -10.16 -6.95
CA PHE A 24 -4.74 -10.33 -8.07
C PHE A 24 -5.35 -11.73 -8.14
N ARG A 25 -4.55 -12.77 -7.91
CA ARG A 25 -5.01 -14.16 -8.08
C ARG A 25 -5.91 -14.65 -6.95
N TYR A 26 -5.63 -14.23 -5.72
CA TYR A 26 -6.22 -14.82 -4.51
C TYR A 26 -6.76 -13.77 -3.53
N GLY A 27 -6.62 -12.47 -3.82
CA GLY A 27 -6.92 -11.43 -2.84
C GLY A 27 -5.97 -11.44 -1.63
N ASP A 28 -4.76 -11.99 -1.80
CA ASP A 28 -3.77 -12.18 -0.73
C ASP A 28 -3.05 -10.86 -0.41
N GLY A 29 -3.73 -10.03 0.38
CA GLY A 29 -3.30 -8.68 0.75
C GLY A 29 -4.30 -7.98 1.67
N LEU A 30 -4.03 -6.71 1.94
CA LEU A 30 -4.95 -5.80 2.63
C LEU A 30 -4.82 -4.38 2.09
N PHE A 31 -5.75 -3.51 2.46
CA PHE A 31 -5.73 -2.11 2.03
C PHE A 31 -6.27 -1.16 3.10
N GLU A 32 -5.93 0.10 2.90
CA GLU A 32 -6.44 1.25 3.65
C GLU A 32 -7.00 2.28 2.65
N THR A 33 -8.16 2.86 2.97
CA THR A 33 -8.72 4.01 2.25
C THR A 33 -8.82 5.17 3.23
N MET A 34 -8.15 6.27 2.92
CA MET A 34 -7.87 7.36 3.87
C MET A 34 -8.23 8.71 3.26
N ARG A 35 -8.65 9.66 4.10
CA ARG A 35 -8.78 11.06 3.68
C ARG A 35 -7.39 11.66 3.53
N GLY A 36 -7.13 12.30 2.39
CA GLY A 36 -6.06 13.27 2.22
C GLY A 36 -6.58 14.68 2.46
N HIS A 37 -5.88 15.46 3.26
CA HIS A 37 -6.23 16.85 3.53
C HIS A 37 -4.97 17.70 3.68
N ARG A 38 -4.83 18.74 2.87
CA ARG A 38 -3.71 19.67 2.87
C ARG A 38 -2.34 18.98 2.84
N GLY A 39 -2.18 17.97 1.99
CA GLY A 39 -0.93 17.21 1.88
C GLY A 39 -0.69 16.18 2.98
N SER A 40 -1.63 15.99 3.90
CA SER A 40 -1.51 15.08 5.05
C SER A 40 -2.64 14.05 5.09
N VAL A 41 -2.46 13.01 5.90
CA VAL A 41 -3.52 12.03 6.20
C VAL A 41 -3.94 12.18 7.66
N PRO A 42 -5.14 12.74 7.93
CA PRO A 42 -5.71 12.73 9.27
C PRO A 42 -5.79 11.31 9.83
N TRP A 43 -5.53 11.17 11.13
CA TRP A 43 -5.52 9.89 11.83
C TRP A 43 -4.55 8.84 11.26
N TRP A 44 -3.48 9.28 10.59
CA TRP A 44 -2.43 8.39 10.09
C TRP A 44 -1.99 7.31 11.10
N PRO A 45 -1.70 7.62 12.39
CA PRO A 45 -1.31 6.59 13.34
C PRO A 45 -2.37 5.48 13.54
N ALA A 46 -3.66 5.81 13.43
CA ALA A 46 -4.73 4.83 13.56
C ALA A 46 -4.84 3.94 12.31
N HIS A 47 -4.71 4.51 11.11
CA HIS A 47 -4.66 3.78 9.85
C HIS A 47 -3.44 2.85 9.80
N TRP A 48 -2.26 3.37 10.13
CA TRP A 48 -1.03 2.58 10.13
C TRP A 48 -1.08 1.44 11.15
N ARG A 49 -1.62 1.67 12.35
CA ARG A 49 -1.83 0.61 13.36
C ARG A 49 -2.76 -0.50 12.85
N ARG A 50 -3.84 -0.14 12.15
CA ARG A 50 -4.77 -1.12 11.57
C ARG A 50 -4.11 -1.92 10.44
N LEU A 51 -3.42 -1.24 9.53
CA LEU A 51 -2.63 -1.88 8.46
C LEU A 51 -1.60 -2.85 9.06
N SER A 52 -0.85 -2.41 10.07
CA SER A 52 0.18 -3.21 10.73
C SER A 52 -0.37 -4.45 11.43
N ALA A 53 -1.50 -4.32 12.13
CA ALA A 53 -2.17 -5.46 12.74
C ALA A 53 -2.66 -6.47 11.69
N GLY A 54 -3.21 -6.00 10.57
CA GLY A 54 -3.63 -6.86 9.46
C GLY A 54 -2.45 -7.55 8.77
N ALA A 55 -1.39 -6.81 8.46
CA ALA A 55 -0.17 -7.34 7.86
C ALA A 55 0.48 -8.41 8.74
N SER A 56 0.56 -8.17 10.07
CA SER A 56 1.07 -9.15 11.03
C SER A 56 0.25 -10.45 11.02
N ARG A 57 -1.09 -10.35 11.05
CA ARG A 57 -1.98 -11.53 10.98
C ARG A 57 -1.84 -12.32 9.69
N LEU A 58 -1.58 -11.64 8.57
CA LEU A 58 -1.40 -12.24 7.26
C LEU A 58 0.06 -12.61 6.95
N GLN A 59 0.98 -12.39 7.89
CA GLN A 59 2.42 -12.61 7.71
C GLN A 59 2.95 -11.89 6.46
N LEU A 60 2.53 -10.64 6.26
CA LEU A 60 2.98 -9.77 5.18
C LEU A 60 4.05 -8.81 5.71
N PRO A 61 5.22 -8.73 5.06
CA PRO A 61 6.24 -7.77 5.45
C PRO A 61 5.76 -6.34 5.14
N LEU A 62 5.91 -5.44 6.10
CA LEU A 62 5.62 -4.02 5.90
C LEU A 62 6.86 -3.26 5.45
N PRO A 63 6.70 -2.29 4.52
CA PRO A 63 7.74 -1.31 4.27
C PRO A 63 7.91 -0.36 5.47
N PRO A 64 9.00 0.43 5.54
CA PRO A 64 9.15 1.46 6.55
C PRO A 64 7.99 2.48 6.50
N GLU A 65 7.41 2.79 7.65
CA GLU A 65 6.29 3.73 7.77
C GLU A 65 6.60 5.10 7.14
N ALA A 66 7.80 5.62 7.42
CA ALA A 66 8.25 6.91 6.92
C ALA A 66 8.31 6.97 5.38
N LEU A 67 8.66 5.86 4.73
CA LEU A 67 8.66 5.77 3.27
C LEU A 67 7.22 5.91 2.75
N VAL A 68 6.28 5.15 3.32
CA VAL A 68 4.88 5.19 2.89
C VAL A 68 4.26 6.57 3.10
N LEU A 69 4.46 7.17 4.29
CA LEU A 69 3.91 8.48 4.60
C LEU A 69 4.50 9.57 3.70
N GLY A 70 5.81 9.52 3.42
CA GLY A 70 6.47 10.46 2.51
C GLY A 70 5.94 10.38 1.08
N GLU A 71 5.70 9.16 0.58
CA GLU A 71 5.13 8.96 -0.75
C GLU A 71 3.69 9.48 -0.85
N ILE A 72 2.88 9.24 0.19
CA ILE A 72 1.52 9.78 0.25
C ILE A 72 1.52 11.31 0.26
N ALA A 73 2.39 11.94 1.06
CA ALA A 73 2.50 13.40 1.10
C ALA A 73 2.89 13.97 -0.26
N ALA A 74 3.87 13.35 -0.93
CA ALA A 74 4.30 13.74 -2.27
C ALA A 74 3.27 13.42 -3.38
N LEU A 75 2.30 12.52 -3.15
CA LEU A 75 1.17 12.30 -4.06
C LEU A 75 0.07 13.33 -3.88
N LEU A 76 -0.18 13.74 -2.63
CA LEU A 76 -1.16 14.76 -2.31
C LEU A 76 -0.70 16.16 -2.72
N ASP A 77 0.61 16.44 -2.69
CA ASP A 77 1.22 17.70 -3.10
C ASP A 77 0.53 18.94 -2.48
N GLY A 78 0.32 18.87 -1.16
CA GLY A 78 -0.39 19.92 -0.41
C GLY A 78 -1.91 19.98 -0.66
N GLY A 79 -2.45 19.14 -1.54
CA GLY A 79 -3.86 19.07 -1.88
C GLY A 79 -4.71 18.16 -1.00
N ASP A 80 -5.99 18.08 -1.36
CA ASP A 80 -7.01 17.24 -0.74
C ASP A 80 -7.32 16.04 -1.66
N GLY A 81 -7.73 14.91 -1.06
CA GLY A 81 -8.09 13.74 -1.86
C GLY A 81 -8.49 12.52 -1.05
N VAL A 82 -8.55 11.38 -1.73
CA VAL A 82 -8.70 10.05 -1.12
C VAL A 82 -7.45 9.25 -1.46
N VAL A 83 -6.75 8.77 -0.44
CA VAL A 83 -5.53 7.96 -0.59
C VAL A 83 -5.90 6.51 -0.36
N ARG A 84 -5.60 5.65 -1.34
CA ARG A 84 -5.71 4.19 -1.19
C ARG A 84 -4.32 3.60 -1.12
N LEU A 85 -4.01 2.91 -0.02
CA LEU A 85 -2.79 2.14 0.16
C LEU A 85 -3.14 0.66 0.10
N GLN A 86 -2.49 -0.10 -0.78
CA GLN A 86 -2.69 -1.55 -0.93
C GLN A 86 -1.36 -2.28 -0.72
N LEU A 87 -1.39 -3.34 0.08
CA LEU A 87 -0.25 -4.24 0.32
C LEU A 87 -0.66 -5.65 -0.10
N THR A 88 0.09 -6.25 -1.01
CA THR A 88 -0.10 -7.64 -1.46
C THR A 88 1.10 -8.49 -1.07
N ARG A 89 0.96 -9.81 -1.08
CA ARG A 89 2.09 -10.75 -0.85
C ARG A 89 3.15 -10.68 -1.96
N GLY A 90 2.81 -10.14 -3.12
CA GLY A 90 3.64 -10.22 -4.33
C GLY A 90 3.40 -11.51 -5.11
N GLY A 91 4.28 -11.80 -6.07
CA GLY A 91 4.27 -13.04 -6.85
C GLY A 91 5.09 -14.16 -6.21
N GLY A 92 4.92 -15.39 -6.70
CA GLY A 92 5.61 -16.59 -6.23
C GLY A 92 4.72 -17.63 -5.55
N GLY A 93 5.35 -18.65 -4.97
CA GLY A 93 4.67 -19.79 -4.33
C GLY A 93 4.13 -20.83 -5.32
N ARG A 94 3.50 -21.88 -4.78
CA ARG A 94 2.80 -22.91 -5.56
C ARG A 94 1.41 -23.13 -4.97
N GLY A 95 0.37 -22.81 -5.76
CA GLY A 95 -1.01 -22.82 -5.28
C GLY A 95 -1.17 -21.87 -4.09
N TYR A 96 -1.86 -22.31 -3.04
CA TYR A 96 -2.07 -21.49 -1.84
C TYR A 96 -0.84 -21.35 -0.96
N ALA A 97 0.17 -22.24 -1.08
CA ALA A 97 1.41 -22.10 -0.34
C ALA A 97 2.23 -20.93 -0.90
N PRO A 98 2.54 -19.91 -0.07
CA PRO A 98 3.37 -18.78 -0.48
C PRO A 98 4.84 -19.18 -0.66
#